data_AF-A0A935GPP7-F1
#
_entry.id   AF-A0A935GPP7-F1
#
_cell.length_a   1.000
_cell.length_b   1.000
_cell.length_c   1.000
_cell.angle_alpha   90.00
_cell.angle_beta   90.00
_cell.angle_gamma   90.00
#
_symmetry.space_group_name_H-M   'P 1'
#
loop_
_entity.id
_entity.type
_entity.pdbx_description
1 polymer ?
#
loop_
_entity_poly.entity_id
_entity_poly.type
_entity_poly.pdbx_seq_one_letter_code
_entity_poly.pdbx_strand_id
1 'polypeptide(L)'
;MRHLGIVLILMLLSMIVTSAHARRAKAVVAEIPEEYVNKVPPSNATVWYCWYDGNVHVQCKLGEVAQGEGANGVDTQAVNAVDPRLPGIVRQVWHQAASLAGVLIGIPLHSIPFDMSMTGQLAESVMCGGSSKPCGIIFAGSAALLAKLVDARNDMLAIGNLGGFAQSN
;
A
#
# COMPACT_ATOMS: atom_id res chain seq x y z
N MET A 1 -34.74 -49.66 34.03
CA MET A 1 -33.61 -50.02 33.13
C MET A 1 -33.62 -49.27 31.78
N ARG A 2 -34.77 -48.94 31.16
CA ARG A 2 -34.81 -48.21 29.86
C ARG A 2 -34.29 -46.77 29.91
N HIS A 3 -34.41 -46.07 31.04
CA HIS A 3 -33.95 -44.68 31.16
C HIS A 3 -32.42 -44.54 31.29
N LEU A 4 -31.72 -45.59 31.73
CA LEU A 4 -30.25 -45.54 31.87
C LEU A 4 -29.54 -45.52 30.50
N GLY A 5 -30.11 -46.20 29.50
CA GLY A 5 -29.54 -46.26 28.14
C GLY A 5 -29.60 -44.92 27.41
N ILE A 6 -30.67 -44.14 27.61
CA ILE A 6 -30.86 -42.84 26.92
C ILE A 6 -29.85 -41.80 27.42
N VAL A 7 -29.57 -41.80 28.73
CA VAL A 7 -28.60 -40.87 29.33
C VAL A 7 -27.18 -41.18 28.84
N LEU A 8 -26.82 -42.46 28.69
CA LEU A 8 -25.51 -42.88 28.20
C LEU A 8 -25.28 -42.44 26.74
N ILE A 9 -26.32 -42.56 25.90
CA ILE A 9 -26.28 -42.14 24.48
C ILE A 9 -26.13 -40.61 24.37
N LEU A 10 -26.85 -39.85 25.20
CA LEU A 10 -26.74 -38.38 25.23
C LEU A 10 -25.34 -37.92 25.69
N MET A 11 -24.74 -38.57 26.68
CA MET A 11 -23.38 -38.25 27.12
C MET A 11 -22.33 -38.56 26.04
N LEU A 12 -22.45 -39.70 25.34
CA LEU A 12 -21.57 -40.06 24.24
C LEU A 12 -21.67 -39.06 23.07
N LEU A 13 -22.88 -38.62 22.72
CA LEU A 13 -23.09 -37.59 21.70
C LEU A 13 -22.47 -36.24 22.11
N SER A 14 -22.55 -35.85 23.39
CA SER A 14 -21.96 -34.61 23.88
C SER A 14 -20.41 -34.60 23.84
N MET A 15 -19.77 -35.77 24.00
CA MET A 15 -18.31 -35.90 23.87
C MET A 15 -17.85 -35.90 22.41
N ILE A 16 -18.68 -36.37 21.47
CA ILE A 16 -18.35 -36.32 20.04
C ILE A 16 -18.39 -34.87 19.53
N VAL A 17 -19.40 -34.08 19.93
CA VAL A 17 -19.56 -32.69 19.47
C VAL A 17 -18.42 -31.77 19.96
N THR A 18 -17.90 -31.98 21.17
CA THR A 18 -16.77 -31.18 21.69
C THR A 18 -15.44 -31.49 20.99
N SER A 19 -15.25 -32.73 20.53
CA SER A 19 -14.04 -33.12 19.80
C SER A 19 -13.95 -32.57 18.36
N ALA A 20 -15.08 -32.18 17.77
CA ALA A 20 -15.14 -31.62 16.41
C ALA A 20 -14.71 -30.14 16.34
N HIS A 21 -14.89 -29.36 17.41
CA HIS A 21 -14.45 -27.96 17.46
C HIS A 21 -12.96 -27.80 17.80
N ALA A 22 -12.35 -28.78 18.47
CA ALA A 22 -10.93 -28.72 18.82
C ALA A 22 -9.98 -28.96 17.63
N ARG A 23 -10.44 -29.53 16.51
CA ARG A 23 -9.60 -29.87 15.35
C ARG A 23 -9.65 -28.87 14.18
N ARG A 24 -10.41 -27.77 14.31
CA ARG A 24 -10.39 -26.65 13.34
C ARG A 24 -9.65 -25.40 13.83
N ALA A 25 -8.97 -25.49 14.97
CA ALA A 25 -7.87 -24.59 15.31
C ALA A 25 -6.54 -25.21 14.89
N LYS A 26 -6.48 -25.82 13.69
CA LYS A 26 -5.19 -26.01 13.04
C LYS A 26 -4.78 -24.61 12.64
N ALA A 27 -3.88 -24.05 13.43
CA ALA A 27 -3.21 -22.79 13.15
C ALA A 27 -3.05 -22.68 11.64
N VAL A 28 -3.83 -21.75 11.07
CA VAL A 28 -3.33 -20.98 9.94
C VAL A 28 -2.05 -20.41 10.53
N VAL A 29 -0.95 -21.12 10.30
CA VAL A 29 0.38 -20.53 10.34
C VAL A 29 0.16 -19.28 9.51
N ALA A 30 0.09 -18.14 10.19
CA ALA A 30 0.09 -16.87 9.53
C ALA A 30 1.42 -16.87 8.79
N GLU A 31 1.39 -17.34 7.54
CA GLU A 31 2.39 -16.99 6.56
C GLU A 31 2.54 -15.49 6.74
N ILE A 32 3.75 -15.10 7.15
CA ILE A 32 4.13 -13.72 7.27
C ILE A 32 3.70 -13.10 5.93
N PRO A 33 2.72 -12.18 5.93
CA PRO A 33 2.16 -11.70 4.70
C PRO A 33 3.30 -11.10 3.91
N GLU A 34 3.46 -11.59 2.68
CA GLU A 34 4.59 -11.23 1.83
C GLU A 34 4.80 -9.72 1.88
N GLU A 35 6.04 -9.29 2.11
CA GLU A 35 6.35 -7.87 2.11
C GLU A 35 6.03 -7.31 0.71
N TYR A 36 5.34 -6.16 0.65
CA TYR A 36 5.06 -5.53 -0.62
C TYR A 36 6.38 -5.34 -1.40
N VAL A 37 6.43 -5.89 -2.60
CA VAL A 37 7.60 -5.74 -3.45
C VAL A 37 7.54 -4.36 -4.10
N ASN A 38 8.33 -3.45 -3.55
CA ASN A 38 8.52 -2.12 -4.10
C ASN A 38 9.04 -2.21 -5.53
N LYS A 39 8.24 -1.76 -6.49
CA LYS A 39 8.66 -1.61 -7.87
C LYS A 39 9.65 -0.44 -7.93
N VAL A 40 10.66 -0.54 -8.79
CA VAL A 40 11.55 0.59 -9.08
C VAL A 40 10.82 1.49 -10.08
N PRO A 41 10.28 2.65 -9.66
CA PRO A 41 9.66 3.56 -10.62
C PRO A 41 10.76 4.23 -11.46
N PRO A 42 10.48 4.56 -12.73
CA PRO A 42 11.46 5.21 -13.58
C PRO A 42 11.80 6.61 -13.05
N SER A 43 12.99 7.13 -13.40
CA SER A 43 13.51 8.42 -12.89
C SER A 43 12.68 9.64 -13.29
N ASN A 44 11.75 9.50 -14.24
CA ASN A 44 10.82 10.53 -14.67
C ASN A 44 9.39 10.32 -14.15
N ALA A 45 9.17 9.40 -13.21
CA ALA A 45 7.87 9.15 -12.61
C ALA A 45 7.58 10.07 -11.42
N THR A 46 6.30 10.29 -11.18
CA THR A 46 5.82 10.80 -9.89
C THR A 46 5.88 9.66 -8.87
N VAL A 47 6.53 9.91 -7.74
CA VAL A 47 6.73 8.89 -6.70
C VAL A 47 6.13 9.32 -5.38
N TRP A 48 5.29 8.44 -4.86
CA TRP A 48 4.66 8.59 -3.55
C TRP A 48 5.35 7.69 -2.52
N TYR A 49 5.63 8.23 -1.35
CA TYR A 49 6.16 7.49 -0.22
C TYR A 49 5.03 7.22 0.75
N CYS A 50 4.67 5.94 0.90
CA CYS A 50 3.54 5.49 1.68
C CYS A 50 3.99 4.58 2.82
N TRP A 51 3.36 4.71 3.98
CA TRP A 51 3.60 3.82 5.11
C TRP A 51 2.33 3.60 5.91
N TYR A 52 2.26 2.43 6.54
CA TYR A 52 1.21 2.13 7.51
C TYR A 52 1.46 2.86 8.84
N ASP A 53 0.43 3.51 9.38
CA ASP A 53 0.52 4.30 10.62
C ASP A 53 0.53 3.46 11.90
N GLY A 54 0.31 2.15 11.80
CA GLY A 54 0.14 1.25 12.94
C GLY A 54 -1.31 1.02 13.36
N ASN A 55 -2.29 1.65 12.70
CA ASN A 55 -3.68 1.61 13.08
C ASN A 55 -4.63 1.35 11.89
N VAL A 56 -5.39 2.35 11.45
CA VAL A 56 -6.37 2.19 10.36
C VAL A 56 -6.12 3.20 9.25
N HIS A 57 -4.86 3.62 9.06
CA HIS A 57 -4.50 4.47 7.93
C HIS A 57 -3.20 4.04 7.26
N VAL A 58 -3.16 4.25 5.96
CA VAL A 58 -1.91 4.38 5.21
C VAL A 58 -1.68 5.86 5.00
N GLN A 59 -0.51 6.35 5.43
CA GLN A 59 -0.09 7.72 5.19
C GLN A 59 0.78 7.75 3.94
N CYS A 60 0.47 8.63 3.01
CA CYS A 60 1.22 8.84 1.79
C CYS A 60 1.68 10.29 1.71
N LYS A 61 2.92 10.49 1.27
CA LYS A 61 3.52 11.80 1.03
C LYS A 61 4.14 11.82 -0.35
N LEU A 62 4.02 12.94 -1.04
CA LEU A 62 4.72 13.14 -2.30
C LEU A 62 6.23 13.22 -2.07
N GLY A 63 6.98 12.37 -2.75
CA GLY A 63 8.44 12.34 -2.73
C GLY A 63 9.03 13.07 -3.93
N GLU A 64 8.82 12.50 -5.10
CA GLU A 64 9.32 13.00 -6.38
C GLU A 64 8.16 13.32 -7.32
N VAL A 65 8.34 14.32 -8.15
CA VAL A 65 7.35 14.75 -9.14
C VAL A 65 7.93 14.51 -10.53
N ALA A 66 7.14 13.95 -11.43
CA ALA A 66 7.55 13.75 -12.82
C ALA A 66 8.06 15.06 -13.45
N GLN A 67 9.16 14.98 -14.21
CA GLN A 67 9.70 16.13 -14.94
C GLN A 67 8.62 16.73 -15.88
N GLY A 68 8.37 18.03 -15.73
CA GLY A 68 7.35 18.77 -16.50
C GLY A 68 6.06 19.05 -15.73
N GLU A 69 5.86 18.45 -14.56
CA GLU A 69 4.74 18.75 -13.66
C GLU A 69 5.19 19.83 -12.66
N GLY A 70 5.25 21.07 -13.14
CA GLY A 70 5.53 22.22 -12.26
C GLY A 70 4.43 22.42 -11.23
N ALA A 71 4.73 23.09 -10.11
CA ALA A 71 3.77 23.40 -9.04
C ALA A 71 2.48 24.11 -9.52
N ASN A 72 2.51 24.71 -10.71
CA ASN A 72 1.40 25.41 -11.36
C ASN A 72 0.95 24.78 -12.70
N GLY A 73 1.54 23.63 -13.07
CA GLY A 73 1.25 22.94 -14.32
C GLY A 73 -0.05 22.15 -14.22
N VAL A 74 -1.19 22.83 -14.20
CA VAL A 74 -2.48 22.17 -14.43
C VAL A 74 -2.49 21.70 -15.88
N ASP A 75 -2.37 20.40 -16.08
CA ASP A 75 -2.53 19.81 -17.42
C ASP A 75 -4.01 19.89 -17.80
N THR A 76 -4.41 21.02 -18.37
CA THR A 76 -5.81 21.33 -18.73
C THR A 76 -6.41 20.33 -19.70
N GLN A 77 -5.60 19.57 -20.44
CA GLN A 77 -6.09 18.48 -21.29
C GLN A 77 -6.43 17.23 -20.47
N ALA A 78 -5.65 16.92 -19.44
CA ALA A 78 -5.94 15.81 -18.54
C ALA A 78 -7.16 16.09 -17.65
N VAL A 79 -7.34 17.32 -17.15
CA VAL A 79 -8.48 17.67 -16.26
C VAL A 79 -9.85 17.48 -16.95
N ASN A 80 -9.93 17.66 -18.27
CA ASN A 80 -11.17 17.46 -19.03
C ASN A 80 -11.51 15.99 -19.34
N ALA A 81 -10.52 15.09 -19.24
CA ALA A 81 -10.71 13.65 -19.45
C ALA A 81 -11.15 12.90 -18.17
N VAL A 82 -11.21 13.61 -17.05
CA VAL A 82 -11.44 13.04 -15.71
C VAL A 82 -12.91 13.14 -15.37
N ASP A 83 -13.47 12.05 -14.86
CA ASP A 83 -14.86 12.04 -14.41
C ASP A 83 -15.07 13.16 -13.36
N PRO A 84 -15.91 14.18 -13.65
CA PRO A 84 -16.16 15.29 -12.73
C PRO A 84 -16.80 14.84 -11.42
N ARG A 85 -17.27 13.59 -11.33
CA ARG A 85 -17.82 12.97 -10.11
C ARG A 85 -16.74 12.55 -9.11
N LEU A 86 -15.47 12.54 -9.50
CA LEU A 86 -14.39 12.21 -8.59
C LEU A 86 -14.18 13.33 -7.56
N PRO A 87 -13.94 12.99 -6.27
CA PRO A 87 -13.61 13.97 -5.25
C PRO A 87 -12.42 14.85 -5.68
N GLY A 88 -12.47 16.13 -5.33
CA GLY A 88 -11.43 17.11 -5.71
C GLY A 88 -10.01 16.64 -5.37
N ILE A 89 -9.82 16.01 -4.21
CA ILE A 89 -8.52 15.49 -3.78
C ILE A 89 -7.98 14.39 -4.69
N VAL A 90 -8.83 13.48 -5.18
CA VAL A 90 -8.39 12.39 -6.09
C VAL A 90 -7.95 12.99 -7.42
N ARG A 91 -8.70 13.97 -7.93
CA ARG A 91 -8.31 14.70 -9.15
C ARG A 91 -6.99 15.44 -8.97
N GLN A 92 -6.77 16.03 -7.81
CA GLN A 92 -5.53 16.72 -7.49
C GLN A 92 -4.35 15.74 -7.38
N VAL A 93 -4.54 14.57 -6.76
CA VAL A 93 -3.53 13.51 -6.67
C VAL A 93 -3.10 13.01 -8.05
N TRP A 94 -4.05 12.82 -8.98
CA TRP A 94 -3.75 12.24 -10.30
C TRP A 94 -3.23 13.25 -11.34
N HIS A 95 -3.58 14.53 -11.23
CA HIS A 95 -3.25 15.52 -12.28
C HIS A 95 -2.46 16.72 -11.79
N GLN A 96 -2.35 16.91 -10.48
CA GLN A 96 -1.68 18.05 -9.86
C GLN A 96 -0.88 17.57 -8.65
N ALA A 97 -0.16 16.45 -8.79
CA ALA A 97 0.58 15.86 -7.67
C ALA A 97 1.56 16.88 -7.08
N ALA A 98 2.20 17.69 -7.92
CA ALA A 98 3.11 18.77 -7.52
C ALA A 98 2.52 19.75 -6.50
N SER A 99 1.21 20.04 -6.57
CA SER A 99 0.54 20.94 -5.63
C SER A 99 0.38 20.33 -4.22
N LEU A 100 0.57 19.03 -4.09
CA LEU A 100 0.50 18.26 -2.84
C LEU A 100 1.89 18.04 -2.23
N ALA A 101 2.92 18.73 -2.73
CA ALA A 101 4.26 18.69 -2.16
C ALA A 101 4.22 19.10 -0.68
N GLY A 102 4.69 18.22 0.20
CA GLY A 102 4.68 18.45 1.65
C GLY A 102 3.36 18.13 2.36
N VAL A 103 2.29 17.80 1.63
CA VAL A 103 1.00 17.39 2.21
C VAL A 103 1.03 15.89 2.52
N LEU A 104 0.48 15.52 3.67
CA LEU A 104 0.28 14.15 4.10
C LEU A 104 -1.15 13.71 3.76
N ILE A 105 -1.29 12.62 3.02
CA ILE A 105 -2.56 12.08 2.56
C ILE A 105 -2.82 10.76 3.27
N GLY A 106 -3.90 10.70 4.05
CA GLY A 106 -4.33 9.49 4.73
C GLY A 106 -5.33 8.71 3.88
N ILE A 107 -5.01 7.45 3.61
CA ILE A 107 -5.93 6.46 3.03
C ILE A 107 -6.55 5.68 4.21
N PRO A 108 -7.84 5.85 4.50
CA PRO A 108 -8.49 5.13 5.58
C PRO A 108 -8.62 3.65 5.24
N LEU A 109 -8.20 2.80 6.17
CA LEU A 109 -8.46 1.37 6.17
C LEU A 109 -9.70 1.13 7.04
N HIS A 110 -10.61 0.27 6.60
CA HIS A 110 -11.78 -0.07 7.43
C HIS A 110 -11.44 -1.00 8.60
N SER A 111 -10.25 -1.62 8.55
CA SER A 111 -9.72 -2.52 9.58
C SER A 111 -8.20 -2.51 9.55
N ILE A 112 -7.58 -2.99 10.63
CA ILE A 112 -6.14 -3.26 10.66
C ILE A 112 -5.82 -4.27 9.54
N PRO A 113 -4.86 -3.98 8.65
CA PRO A 113 -4.55 -4.84 7.53
C PRO A 113 -3.89 -6.12 8.03
N PHE A 114 -4.43 -7.27 7.61
CA PHE A 114 -3.78 -8.56 7.82
C PHE A 114 -2.66 -8.78 6.79
N ASP A 115 -2.84 -8.30 5.55
CA ASP A 115 -1.88 -8.46 4.45
C ASP A 115 -1.31 -7.10 4.01
N MET A 116 0.00 -6.92 4.24
CA MET A 116 0.73 -5.71 3.89
C MET A 116 1.02 -5.60 2.39
N SER A 117 1.15 -6.71 1.66
CA SER A 117 1.26 -6.70 0.20
C SER A 117 -0.01 -6.13 -0.43
N MET A 118 -1.17 -6.62 0.01
CA MET A 118 -2.46 -6.13 -0.46
C MET A 118 -2.67 -4.65 -0.10
N THR A 119 -2.19 -4.23 1.08
CA THR A 119 -2.23 -2.82 1.51
C THR A 119 -1.37 -1.94 0.62
N GLY A 120 -0.18 -2.40 0.24
CA GLY A 120 0.67 -1.72 -0.74
C GLY A 120 -0.01 -1.61 -2.12
N GLN A 121 -0.64 -2.67 -2.61
CA GLN A 121 -1.40 -2.64 -3.88
C GLN A 121 -2.58 -1.66 -3.83
N LEU A 122 -3.28 -1.57 -2.69
CA LEU A 122 -4.33 -0.59 -2.47
C LEU A 122 -3.76 0.83 -2.54
N ALA A 123 -2.67 1.11 -1.83
CA ALA A 123 -2.01 2.41 -1.88
C ALA A 123 -1.57 2.76 -3.31
N GLU A 124 -1.04 1.80 -4.06
CA GLU A 124 -0.64 1.99 -5.46
C GLU A 124 -1.84 2.34 -6.32
N SER A 125 -2.94 1.62 -6.15
CA SER A 125 -4.18 1.84 -6.89
C SER A 125 -4.82 3.20 -6.57
N VAL A 126 -4.78 3.64 -5.32
CA VAL A 126 -5.34 4.95 -4.93
C VAL A 126 -4.49 6.09 -5.48
N MET A 127 -3.16 6.01 -5.34
CA MET A 127 -2.26 7.09 -5.70
C MET A 127 -1.97 7.17 -7.20
N CYS A 128 -1.91 6.03 -7.89
CA CYS A 128 -1.53 5.94 -9.30
C CYS A 128 -2.66 5.47 -10.23
N GLY A 129 -3.79 4.98 -9.73
CA GLY A 129 -4.79 4.25 -10.53
C GLY A 129 -5.44 5.04 -11.68
N GLY A 130 -5.45 6.37 -11.62
CA GLY A 130 -5.95 7.23 -12.69
C GLY A 130 -4.93 8.20 -13.27
N SER A 131 -3.65 8.07 -12.88
CA SER A 131 -2.59 8.92 -13.42
C SER A 131 -2.29 8.53 -14.87
N SER A 132 -2.38 9.49 -15.79
CA SER A 132 -1.96 9.32 -17.19
C SER A 132 -0.43 9.34 -17.35
N LYS A 133 0.30 9.78 -16.33
CA LYS A 133 1.76 9.88 -16.28
C LYS A 133 2.38 8.68 -15.55
N PRO A 134 3.66 8.34 -15.82
CA PRO A 134 4.37 7.33 -15.06
C PRO A 134 4.32 7.66 -13.57
N CYS A 135 3.74 6.74 -12.79
CA CYS A 135 3.51 6.88 -11.37
C CYS A 135 3.99 5.61 -10.68
N GLY A 136 4.58 5.77 -9.49
CA GLY A 136 4.92 4.65 -8.65
C GLY A 136 4.81 5.01 -7.18
N ILE A 137 4.87 3.98 -6.33
CA ILE A 137 4.87 4.15 -4.89
C ILE A 137 6.05 3.41 -4.27
N ILE A 138 6.52 3.92 -3.15
CA ILE A 138 7.37 3.19 -2.21
C ILE A 138 6.53 2.97 -0.97
N PHE A 139 6.19 1.71 -0.69
CA PHE A 139 5.40 1.33 0.47
C PHE A 139 6.26 0.63 1.52
N ALA A 140 6.00 0.96 2.78
CA ALA A 140 6.63 0.35 3.94
C ALA A 140 5.60 0.01 5.02
N GLY A 141 5.81 -1.09 5.73
CA GLY A 141 4.96 -1.45 6.88
C GLY A 141 5.10 -0.50 8.09
N SER A 142 6.05 0.44 8.07
CA SER A 142 6.22 1.47 9.11
C SER A 142 6.99 2.68 8.59
N ALA A 143 6.87 3.82 9.27
CA ALA A 143 7.61 5.03 8.94
C ALA A 143 9.14 4.84 9.03
N ALA A 144 9.62 4.04 9.99
CA ALA A 144 11.05 3.78 10.17
C ALA A 144 11.63 2.94 9.01
N LEU A 145 10.86 1.99 8.49
CA LEU A 145 11.26 1.19 7.33
C LEU A 145 11.21 2.02 6.05
N LEU A 146 10.23 2.93 5.93
CA LEU A 146 10.16 3.87 4.82
C LEU A 146 11.41 4.75 4.72
N ALA A 147 11.86 5.31 5.84
CA ALA A 147 13.06 6.16 5.86
C ALA A 147 14.28 5.41 5.29
N LYS A 148 14.47 4.14 5.66
CA LYS A 148 15.55 3.29 5.13
C LYS A 148 15.42 3.04 3.63
N LEU A 149 14.21 2.79 3.14
CA LEU A 149 13.97 2.57 1.70
C LEU A 149 14.21 3.84 0.88
N VAL A 150 13.81 5.00 1.42
CA VAL A 150 14.04 6.30 0.78
C VAL A 150 15.54 6.63 0.76
N ASP A 151 16.26 6.42 1.85
CA ASP A 151 17.71 6.61 1.91
C ASP A 151 18.43 5.70 0.91
N ALA A 152 18.10 4.40 0.88
CA ALA A 152 18.68 3.45 -0.05
C ALA A 152 18.41 3.82 -1.53
N ARG A 153 17.22 4.36 -1.83
CA ARG A 153 16.89 4.89 -3.16
C ARG A 153 17.73 6.11 -3.49
N ASN A 154 17.84 7.06 -2.57
CA ASN A 154 18.63 8.28 -2.77
C ASN A 154 20.10 7.94 -3.05
N ASP A 155 20.65 6.95 -2.35
CA ASP A 155 22.00 6.44 -2.58
C ASP A 155 22.15 5.82 -3.98
N MET A 156 21.19 5.00 -4.42
CA MET A 156 21.18 4.42 -5.77
C MET A 156 21.09 5.49 -6.87
N LEU A 157 20.26 6.52 -6.68
CA LEU A 157 20.16 7.64 -7.62
C LEU A 157 21.46 8.46 -7.65
N ALA A 158 22.13 8.65 -6.51
CA ALA A 158 23.41 9.34 -6.44
C ALA A 158 24.51 8.57 -7.19
N ILE A 159 24.58 7.24 -7.05
CA ILE A 159 25.55 6.39 -7.76
C ILE A 159 25.29 6.41 -9.28
N GLY A 160 24.03 6.34 -9.71
CA GLY A 160 23.67 6.44 -11.13
C GLY A 160 24.10 7.76 -11.77
N ASN A 161 24.15 8.85 -11.00
CA ASN A 161 24.54 10.18 -11.49
C ASN A 161 26.07 10.37 -11.56
N LEU A 162 26.87 9.54 -10.86
CA LEU A 162 28.33 9.58 -10.92
C LEU A 162 28.91 8.88 -12.16
N GLY A 163 28.12 8.04 -12.85
CA GLY A 163 28.51 7.42 -14.11
C GLY A 163 28.60 8.38 -15.31
N GLY A 164 28.13 9.63 -15.17
CA GLY A 164 28.13 10.64 -16.24
C GLY A 164 29.42 11.48 -16.36
N PHE A 165 30.41 11.31 -15.48
CA PHE A 165 31.64 12.11 -15.48
C PHE A 165 32.84 11.45 -16.20
N ALA A 166 32.64 10.31 -16.86
CA ALA A 166 33.71 9.56 -17.54
C ALA A 166 33.55 9.53 -19.07
N GLN A 167 33.37 10.70 -19.72
CA GLN A 167 33.55 10.79 -21.18
C GLN A 167 34.02 12.18 -21.60
N SER A 168 35.27 12.49 -21.23
CA SER A 168 36.05 13.55 -21.89
C SER A 168 37.53 13.16 -21.83
N ASN A 169 37.97 12.36 -22.80
CA ASN A 169 39.29 12.48 -23.40
C ASN A 169 39.33 11.72 -24.72
#